data_AF-A0A820Q4J8-F1
#
_entry.id   AF-A0A820Q4J8-F1
#
_cell.length_a   1.000
_cell.length_b   1.000
_cell.length_c   1.000
_cell.angle_alpha   90.00
_cell.angle_beta   90.00
_cell.angle_gamma   90.00
#
_symmetry.space_group_name_H-M   'P 1'
#
loop_
_entity.id
_entity.type
_entity.pdbx_description
1 polymer ?
#
loop_
_entity_poly.entity_id
_entity_poly.type
_entity_poly.pdbx_seq_one_letter_code
_entity_poly.pdbx_strand_id
1 'polypeptide(L)'
;MRIYLFCFCRVLQASIRNITKVDGYQPWREREQENLSKLIQERLTFLQNPSKPCRDVKRFVCELNKNCGFGCEIHHVTCCNWTYNPGGFGEIFQYPSHNCTESMGADMSYWGSRLEDYVIQIPLIDILKPRPKFLPMAIPEDISDRLIRLHGNPFVWFTGQLLKYLLRPQPWLAEFMKKKYEAIKFKTPFVG
;
A
#
# COMPACT_ATOMS: atom_id res chain seq x y z
N MET A 1 25.43 -26.85 -25.30
CA MET A 1 24.03 -26.56 -25.70
C MET A 1 23.29 -25.57 -24.78
N ARG A 2 23.40 -25.66 -23.43
CA ARG A 2 22.71 -24.74 -22.49
C ARG A 2 23.14 -23.25 -22.54
N ILE A 3 24.42 -22.96 -22.81
CA ILE A 3 24.94 -21.58 -22.86
C ILE A 3 24.35 -20.78 -24.04
N TYR A 4 24.20 -21.41 -25.20
CA TYR A 4 23.66 -20.75 -26.40
C TYR A 4 22.18 -20.34 -26.24
N LEU A 5 21.37 -21.19 -25.61
CA LEU A 5 19.96 -20.86 -25.32
C LEU A 5 19.84 -19.70 -24.32
N PHE A 6 20.72 -19.64 -23.33
CA PHE A 6 20.74 -18.57 -22.34
C PHE A 6 21.07 -17.20 -22.96
N CYS A 7 22.06 -17.14 -23.85
CA CYS A 7 22.39 -15.91 -24.59
C CYS A 7 21.23 -15.46 -25.47
N PHE A 8 20.59 -16.39 -26.19
CA PHE A 8 19.44 -16.08 -27.04
C PHE A 8 18.28 -15.45 -26.24
N CYS A 9 17.90 -16.05 -25.11
CA CYS A 9 16.85 -15.51 -24.25
C CYS A 9 17.18 -14.10 -23.72
N ARG A 10 18.44 -13.85 -23.36
CA ARG A 10 18.88 -12.52 -22.89
C ARG A 10 18.85 -11.47 -24.00
N VAL A 11 19.25 -11.83 -25.22
CA VAL A 11 19.17 -10.93 -26.38
C VAL A 11 17.72 -10.58 -26.65
N LEU A 12 16.81 -11.57 -26.67
CA LEU A 12 15.39 -11.32 -26.89
C LEU A 12 14.79 -10.41 -25.80
N GLN A 13 15.11 -10.65 -24.52
CA GLN A 13 14.68 -9.78 -23.42
C GLN A 13 15.23 -8.36 -23.54
N ALA A 14 16.49 -8.20 -23.95
CA ALA A 14 17.09 -6.90 -24.19
C ALA A 14 16.38 -6.17 -25.35
N SER A 15 16.06 -6.88 -26.44
CA SER A 15 15.28 -6.33 -27.57
C SER A 15 13.89 -5.88 -27.12
N ILE A 16 13.16 -6.70 -26.35
CA ILE A 16 11.84 -6.33 -25.81
C ILE A 16 11.94 -5.08 -24.93
N ARG A 17 12.95 -4.99 -24.05
CA ARG A 17 13.20 -3.78 -23.24
C ARG A 17 13.61 -2.57 -24.07
N ASN A 18 14.18 -2.78 -25.25
CA ASN A 18 14.54 -1.68 -26.14
C ASN A 18 13.30 -1.15 -26.88
N ILE A 19 12.30 -1.99 -27.15
CA ILE A 19 11.01 -1.57 -27.74
C ILE A 19 10.37 -0.48 -26.87
N THR A 20 10.36 -0.66 -25.54
CA THR A 20 9.81 0.35 -24.61
C THR A 20 10.62 1.66 -24.57
N LYS A 21 11.79 1.73 -25.20
CA LYS A 21 12.56 2.98 -25.34
C LYS A 21 12.31 3.67 -26.67
N VAL A 22 11.99 2.92 -27.72
CA VAL A 22 11.86 3.44 -29.09
C VAL A 22 10.41 3.66 -29.51
N ASP A 23 9.44 3.07 -28.80
CA ASP A 23 8.00 3.17 -29.11
C ASP A 23 7.40 4.57 -28.90
N GLY A 24 8.14 5.50 -28.28
CA GLY A 24 7.69 6.87 -28.00
C GLY A 24 6.69 6.97 -26.85
N TYR A 25 6.30 5.87 -26.21
CA TYR A 25 5.29 5.85 -25.15
C TYR A 25 5.87 6.00 -23.73
N GLN A 26 7.19 6.09 -23.59
CA GLN A 26 7.81 6.23 -22.27
C GLN A 26 7.32 7.46 -21.49
N PRO A 27 7.22 8.67 -22.08
CA PRO A 27 6.68 9.83 -21.38
C PRO A 27 5.22 9.66 -20.97
N TRP A 28 4.43 8.93 -21.78
CA TRP A 28 3.04 8.61 -21.43
C TRP A 28 2.99 7.64 -20.25
N ARG A 29 3.82 6.59 -20.23
CA ARG A 29 3.88 5.62 -19.12
C ARG A 29 4.23 6.31 -17.79
N GLU A 30 5.25 7.17 -17.79
CA GLU A 30 5.67 7.92 -16.60
C GLU A 30 4.57 8.86 -16.11
N ARG A 31 3.97 9.64 -17.01
CA ARG A 31 2.87 10.55 -16.66
C ARG A 31 1.65 9.81 -16.14
N GLU A 32 1.27 8.69 -16.77
CA GLU A 32 0.09 7.94 -16.35
C GLU A 32 0.31 7.23 -15.02
N GLN A 33 1.52 6.73 -14.76
CA GLN A 33 1.94 6.21 -13.47
C GLN A 33 1.81 7.26 -12.37
N GLU A 34 2.28 8.49 -12.62
CA GLU A 34 2.17 9.62 -11.69
C GLU A 34 0.71 10.01 -11.45
N ASN A 35 -0.09 10.13 -12.52
CA ASN A 35 -1.50 10.48 -12.45
C ASN A 35 -2.31 9.47 -11.64
N LEU A 36 -2.14 8.18 -11.90
CA LEU A 36 -2.83 7.12 -11.17
C LEU A 36 -2.37 7.07 -9.70
N SER A 37 -1.07 7.24 -9.43
CA SER A 37 -0.57 7.30 -8.06
C SER A 37 -1.18 8.50 -7.33
N LYS A 38 -1.15 9.70 -7.93
CA LYS A 38 -1.73 10.92 -7.36
C LYS A 38 -3.22 10.73 -7.04
N LEU A 39 -4.00 10.22 -7.98
CA LEU A 39 -5.44 9.96 -7.81
C LEU A 39 -5.71 9.05 -6.60
N ILE A 40 -4.96 7.95 -6.47
CA ILE A 40 -5.17 7.00 -5.37
C ILE A 40 -4.71 7.60 -4.03
N GLN A 41 -3.57 8.29 -3.99
CA GLN A 41 -3.11 8.96 -2.77
C GLN A 41 -4.08 10.05 -2.30
N GLU A 42 -4.68 10.81 -3.22
CA GLU A 42 -5.71 11.80 -2.91
C GLU A 42 -6.99 11.15 -2.36
N ARG A 43 -7.46 10.06 -2.98
CA ARG A 43 -8.62 9.29 -2.49
C ARG A 43 -8.38 8.73 -1.09
N LEU A 44 -7.20 8.16 -0.84
CA LEU A 44 -6.82 7.67 0.48
C LEU A 44 -6.75 8.81 1.50
N THR A 45 -6.20 9.97 1.11
CA THR A 45 -6.15 11.17 1.95
C THR A 45 -7.54 11.65 2.32
N PHE A 46 -8.43 11.76 1.34
CA PHE A 46 -9.81 12.14 1.56
C PHE A 46 -10.54 11.15 2.48
N LEU A 47 -10.40 9.85 2.22
CA LEU A 47 -11.06 8.79 2.99
C LEU A 47 -10.60 8.76 4.45
N GLN A 48 -9.29 8.94 4.69
CA GLN A 48 -8.73 8.87 6.04
C GLN A 48 -8.93 10.16 6.84
N ASN A 49 -9.30 11.28 6.20
CA ASN A 49 -9.36 12.59 6.86
C ASN A 49 -10.75 13.22 6.67
N PRO A 50 -11.76 12.74 7.40
CA PRO A 50 -13.13 13.21 7.24
C PRO A 50 -13.28 14.69 7.64
N SER A 51 -14.26 15.37 7.03
CA SER A 51 -14.66 16.73 7.42
C SER A 51 -15.59 16.77 8.64
N LYS A 52 -16.24 15.65 8.96
CA LYS A 52 -17.09 15.48 10.15
C LYS A 52 -16.24 15.09 11.36
N PRO A 53 -16.71 15.35 12.60
CA PRO A 53 -16.06 14.85 13.80
C PRO A 53 -15.83 13.33 13.72
N CYS A 54 -14.68 12.86 14.22
CA CYS A 54 -14.27 11.45 14.13
C CYS A 54 -15.27 10.46 14.75
N ARG A 55 -16.05 10.91 15.74
CA ARG A 55 -17.14 10.13 16.37
C ARG A 55 -18.36 9.90 15.46
N ASP A 56 -18.56 10.76 14.45
CA ASP A 56 -19.75 10.77 13.60
C ASP A 56 -19.49 10.13 12.23
N VAL A 57 -18.34 9.49 12.05
CA VAL A 57 -17.94 8.83 10.81
C VAL A 57 -17.90 7.33 10.96
N LYS A 58 -18.26 6.63 9.89
CA LYS A 58 -18.10 5.18 9.83
C LYS A 58 -16.61 4.85 9.72
N ARG A 59 -16.11 4.04 10.64
CA ARG A 59 -14.70 3.67 10.71
C ARG A 59 -14.52 2.17 10.91
N PHE A 60 -13.43 1.66 10.35
CA PHE A 60 -12.96 0.31 10.61
C PHE A 60 -11.84 0.36 11.64
N VAL A 61 -11.96 -0.49 12.65
CA VAL A 61 -10.89 -0.78 13.60
C VAL A 61 -10.47 -2.22 13.32
N CYS A 62 -9.19 -2.50 13.19
CA CYS A 62 -8.70 -3.88 13.10
C CYS A 62 -7.99 -4.26 14.39
N GLU A 63 -7.93 -5.55 14.62
CA GLU A 63 -7.19 -6.14 15.73
C GLU A 63 -5.98 -6.89 15.17
N LEU A 64 -4.79 -6.53 15.63
CA LEU A 64 -3.53 -7.10 15.15
C LEU A 64 -2.86 -7.92 16.20
N ASN A 65 -3.59 -8.90 16.69
CA ASN A 65 -3.02 -9.89 17.61
C ASN A 65 -2.56 -11.13 16.83
N LYS A 66 -1.96 -10.94 15.64
CA LYS A 66 -1.35 -12.04 14.89
C LYS A 66 0.14 -12.09 15.20
N ASN A 67 0.57 -13.17 15.85
CA ASN A 67 1.97 -13.41 16.17
C ASN A 67 2.76 -13.74 14.89
N CYS A 68 3.28 -12.70 14.21
CA CYS A 68 4.12 -12.83 13.02
C CYS A 68 5.08 -11.63 12.89
N GLY A 69 6.04 -11.69 11.96
CA GLY A 69 7.02 -10.61 11.77
C GLY A 69 6.47 -9.36 11.09
N PHE A 70 7.27 -8.28 11.07
CA PHE A 70 6.93 -6.96 10.50
C PHE A 70 6.21 -7.00 9.15
N GLY A 71 6.73 -7.76 8.17
CA GLY A 71 6.12 -7.82 6.84
C GLY A 71 4.71 -8.44 6.84
N CYS A 72 4.45 -9.42 7.71
CA CYS A 72 3.13 -10.00 7.87
C CYS A 72 2.19 -9.01 8.55
N GLU A 73 2.63 -8.34 9.62
CA GLU A 73 1.86 -7.28 10.26
C GLU A 73 1.51 -6.16 9.28
N ILE A 74 2.47 -5.62 8.53
CA ILE A 74 2.17 -4.57 7.52
C ILE A 74 1.16 -5.03 6.47
N HIS A 75 1.13 -6.30 6.08
CA HIS A 75 0.07 -6.83 5.20
C HIS A 75 -1.32 -6.91 5.88
N HIS A 76 -1.38 -7.02 7.21
CA HIS A 76 -2.62 -7.06 7.97
C HIS A 76 -3.14 -5.65 8.36
N VAL A 77 -2.37 -4.58 8.14
CA VAL A 77 -2.46 -3.36 8.97
C VAL A 77 -2.44 -2.07 8.19
N THR A 78 -3.26 -1.11 8.66
CA THR A 78 -2.69 0.24 8.91
C THR A 78 -3.31 1.22 9.90
N CYS A 79 -4.34 0.89 10.66
CA CYS A 79 -4.89 1.85 11.65
C CYS A 79 -5.03 1.24 13.06
N CYS A 80 -4.24 0.21 13.38
CA CYS A 80 -4.55 -0.71 14.46
C CYS A 80 -3.38 -0.86 15.44
N ASN A 81 -3.65 -1.39 16.63
CA ASN A 81 -2.66 -1.49 17.71
C ASN A 81 -1.43 -2.26 17.24
N TRP A 82 -0.35 -1.54 16.96
CA TRP A 82 0.86 -2.10 16.36
C TRP A 82 1.81 -2.54 17.47
N THR A 83 2.02 -3.85 17.58
CA THR A 83 2.77 -4.47 18.68
C THR A 83 4.26 -4.65 18.41
N TYR A 84 4.71 -4.47 17.16
CA TYR A 84 6.13 -4.61 16.80
C TYR A 84 7.02 -3.54 17.44
N ASN A 85 6.49 -2.35 17.67
CA ASN A 85 7.17 -1.28 18.37
C ASN A 85 6.38 -0.90 19.62
N PRO A 86 6.97 -0.97 20.84
CA PRO A 86 6.31 -0.53 22.07
C PRO A 86 5.79 0.90 22.04
N GLY A 87 6.41 1.83 21.31
CA GLY A 87 5.91 3.21 21.15
C GLY A 87 4.84 3.38 20.06
N GLY A 88 4.41 2.29 19.44
CA GLY A 88 3.29 2.26 18.50
C GLY A 88 3.60 2.76 17.09
N PHE A 89 2.58 2.75 16.22
CA PHE A 89 2.72 3.06 14.79
C PHE A 89 3.25 4.47 14.54
N GLY A 90 2.72 5.43 15.29
CA GLY A 90 3.07 6.84 15.21
C GLY A 90 4.54 7.15 15.48
N GLU A 91 5.29 6.28 16.15
CA GLU A 91 6.70 6.52 16.44
C GLU A 91 7.58 6.37 15.17
N ILE A 92 7.27 5.40 14.31
CA ILE A 92 8.06 5.09 13.11
C ILE A 92 7.45 5.74 11.87
N PHE A 93 6.13 5.64 11.73
CA PHE A 93 5.38 6.08 10.56
C PHE A 93 4.33 7.14 10.94
N GLN A 94 3.96 7.97 9.99
CA GLN A 94 2.87 8.92 10.16
C GLN A 94 1.55 8.15 10.23
N TYR A 95 0.65 8.55 11.11
CA TYR A 95 -0.70 7.97 11.15
C TYR A 95 -1.40 8.13 9.78
N PRO A 96 -2.25 7.16 9.38
CA PRO A 96 -3.02 7.29 8.14
C PRO A 96 -3.90 8.53 8.14
N SER A 97 -4.53 8.83 9.27
CA SER A 97 -5.33 10.03 9.51
C SER A 97 -4.59 11.04 10.38
N HIS A 98 -4.75 12.32 10.09
CA HIS A 98 -4.27 13.42 10.95
C HIS A 98 -5.38 14.01 11.84
N ASN A 99 -6.66 13.75 11.56
CA ASN A 99 -7.78 14.34 12.28
C ASN A 99 -8.78 13.32 12.85
N CYS A 100 -8.56 12.01 12.64
CA CYS A 100 -9.40 10.94 13.17
C CYS A 100 -8.52 9.72 13.55
N THR A 101 -7.89 9.81 14.72
CA THR A 101 -6.96 8.78 15.26
C THR A 101 -7.50 8.05 16.49
N GLU A 102 -8.69 8.44 16.97
CA GLU A 102 -9.30 7.86 18.15
C GLU A 102 -9.70 6.40 17.87
N SER A 103 -9.21 5.48 18.69
CA SER A 103 -9.50 4.04 18.60
C SER A 103 -10.66 3.61 19.51
N MET A 104 -11.11 4.48 20.40
CA MET A 104 -12.01 4.11 21.49
C MET A 104 -13.13 5.15 21.65
N GLY A 105 -14.38 4.68 21.52
CA GLY A 105 -15.57 5.48 21.74
C GLY A 105 -16.76 4.89 21.00
N ALA A 106 -17.74 4.41 21.79
CA ALA A 106 -19.03 3.82 21.43
C ALA A 106 -19.01 2.37 20.90
N ASP A 107 -20.16 1.70 21.09
CA ASP A 107 -20.45 0.30 20.80
C ASP A 107 -19.78 -0.17 19.50
N MET A 108 -18.80 -1.06 19.65
CA MET A 108 -18.10 -1.67 18.52
C MET A 108 -18.86 -2.91 18.09
N SER A 109 -19.09 -3.02 16.79
CA SER A 109 -19.70 -4.21 16.23
C SER A 109 -18.71 -5.00 15.39
N TYR A 110 -18.88 -6.32 15.38
CA TYR A 110 -18.02 -7.20 14.58
C TYR A 110 -18.41 -7.17 13.11
N TRP A 111 -17.42 -7.35 12.23
CA TRP A 111 -17.67 -7.54 10.81
C TRP A 111 -18.75 -8.61 10.55
N GLY A 112 -19.76 -8.26 9.73
CA GLY A 112 -20.94 -9.10 9.48
C GLY A 112 -22.16 -8.79 10.37
N SER A 113 -22.04 -7.83 11.31
CA SER A 113 -23.16 -7.24 12.04
C SER A 113 -23.98 -6.26 11.17
N ARG A 114 -24.87 -5.48 11.80
CA ARG A 114 -25.67 -4.45 11.12
C ARG A 114 -24.76 -3.38 10.49
N LEU A 115 -24.98 -3.09 9.21
CA LEU A 115 -24.20 -2.09 8.45
C LEU A 115 -24.41 -0.62 8.89
N GLU A 116 -25.33 -0.40 9.83
CA GLU A 116 -25.66 0.92 10.39
C GLU A 116 -24.68 1.34 11.49
N ASP A 117 -23.88 0.41 12.00
CA ASP A 117 -22.91 0.66 13.06
C ASP A 117 -21.81 1.64 12.61
N TYR A 118 -21.43 2.54 13.50
CA TYR A 118 -20.42 3.57 13.24
C TYR A 118 -18.99 3.01 13.33
N VAL A 119 -18.77 1.98 14.15
CA VAL A 119 -17.44 1.41 14.38
C VAL A 119 -17.51 -0.10 14.15
N ILE A 120 -16.81 -0.58 13.11
CA ILE A 120 -16.79 -2.00 12.76
C ILE A 120 -15.41 -2.57 13.00
N GLN A 121 -15.34 -3.62 13.82
CA GLN A 121 -14.13 -4.39 14.06
C GLN A 121 -13.91 -5.41 12.93
N ILE A 122 -12.81 -5.23 12.18
CA ILE A 122 -12.37 -6.18 11.17
C ILE A 122 -11.46 -7.23 11.82
N PRO A 123 -11.85 -8.52 11.80
CA PRO A 123 -10.99 -9.60 12.28
C PRO A 123 -9.87 -9.90 11.26
N LEU A 124 -8.96 -10.79 11.63
CA LEU A 124 -7.94 -11.30 10.71
C LEU A 124 -8.59 -11.87 9.44
N ILE A 125 -7.93 -11.64 8.30
CA ILE A 125 -8.39 -12.12 6.98
C ILE A 125 -8.70 -13.62 6.94
N ASP A 126 -7.97 -14.40 7.75
CA ASP A 126 -8.09 -15.86 7.85
C ASP A 126 -9.48 -16.30 8.36
N ILE A 127 -10.13 -15.47 9.19
CA ILE A 127 -11.43 -15.74 9.81
C ILE A 127 -12.53 -14.76 9.34
N LEU A 128 -12.23 -13.86 8.40
CA LEU A 128 -13.15 -12.83 7.92
C LEU A 128 -14.35 -13.46 7.18
N LYS A 129 -15.54 -13.35 7.78
CA LYS A 129 -16.81 -13.80 7.22
C LYS A 129 -17.93 -12.78 7.47
N PRO A 130 -18.77 -12.44 6.47
CA PRO A 130 -18.69 -12.87 5.07
C PRO A 130 -17.47 -12.27 4.35
N ARG A 131 -16.96 -12.93 3.31
CA ARG A 131 -15.80 -12.41 2.57
C ARG A 131 -16.23 -11.23 1.67
N PRO A 132 -15.62 -10.04 1.80
CA PRO A 132 -15.92 -8.94 0.92
C PRO A 132 -15.34 -9.13 -0.48
N LYS A 133 -15.88 -8.40 -1.47
CA LYS A 133 -15.40 -8.42 -2.86
C LYS A 133 -14.06 -7.70 -3.07
N PHE A 134 -13.64 -6.88 -2.10
CA PHE A 134 -12.42 -6.08 -2.16
C PHE A 134 -11.19 -6.78 -1.56
N LEU A 135 -11.21 -8.11 -1.45
CA LEU A 135 -10.03 -8.89 -1.05
C LEU A 135 -9.03 -8.98 -2.22
N PRO A 136 -7.72 -9.08 -1.93
CA PRO A 136 -6.72 -9.49 -2.90
C PRO A 136 -7.15 -10.71 -3.73
N MET A 137 -6.94 -10.76 -5.06
CA MET A 137 -6.16 -9.83 -5.90
C MET A 137 -7.01 -8.72 -6.59
N ALA A 138 -8.05 -8.20 -5.92
CA ALA A 138 -8.89 -7.15 -6.50
C ALA A 138 -8.17 -5.81 -6.70
N ILE A 139 -8.60 -5.06 -7.72
CA ILE A 139 -8.25 -3.66 -7.97
C ILE A 139 -9.54 -2.83 -8.18
N PRO A 140 -9.52 -1.51 -8.00
CA PRO A 140 -10.70 -0.68 -8.25
C PRO A 140 -11.10 -0.71 -9.73
N GLU A 141 -12.38 -0.95 -9.99
CA GLU A 141 -12.96 -1.11 -11.33
C GLU A 141 -12.79 0.16 -12.18
N ASP A 142 -12.91 1.35 -11.57
CA ASP A 142 -12.87 2.61 -12.29
C ASP A 142 -11.47 2.98 -12.84
N ILE A 143 -10.41 2.33 -12.35
CA ILE A 143 -9.03 2.50 -12.85
C ILE A 143 -8.48 1.24 -13.52
N SER A 144 -9.23 0.14 -13.55
CA SER A 144 -8.70 -1.17 -13.95
C SER A 144 -8.12 -1.14 -15.36
N ASP A 145 -8.85 -0.57 -16.32
CA ASP A 145 -8.44 -0.57 -17.71
C ASP A 145 -7.17 0.27 -17.94
N ARG A 146 -7.07 1.40 -17.23
CA ARG A 146 -5.89 2.26 -17.28
C ARG A 146 -4.68 1.54 -16.70
N LEU A 147 -4.87 0.86 -15.57
CA LEU A 147 -3.81 0.18 -14.86
C LEU A 147 -3.32 -1.10 -15.57
N ILE A 148 -4.24 -1.89 -16.16
CA ILE A 148 -3.91 -3.08 -16.96
C ILE A 148 -3.08 -2.69 -18.19
N ARG A 149 -3.38 -1.56 -18.82
CA ARG A 149 -2.57 -1.03 -19.94
C ARG A 149 -1.18 -0.58 -19.52
N LEU A 150 -1.02 -0.14 -18.28
CA LEU A 150 0.22 0.46 -17.79
C LEU A 150 1.15 -0.54 -17.12
N HIS A 151 0.63 -1.46 -16.30
CA HIS A 151 1.43 -2.25 -15.36
C HIS A 151 1.25 -3.75 -15.58
N GLY A 152 2.37 -4.49 -15.69
CA GLY A 152 2.36 -5.94 -15.92
C GLY A 152 1.76 -6.78 -14.78
N ASN A 153 1.55 -6.16 -13.61
CA ASN A 153 0.80 -6.76 -12.50
C ASN A 153 -0.01 -5.67 -11.75
N PRO A 154 -1.25 -5.38 -12.18
CA PRO A 154 -2.08 -4.30 -11.63
C PRO A 154 -2.33 -4.41 -10.12
N PHE A 155 -2.54 -5.62 -9.61
CA PHE A 155 -2.80 -5.86 -8.20
C PHE A 155 -1.61 -5.47 -7.31
N VAL A 156 -0.39 -5.84 -7.72
CA VAL A 156 0.83 -5.47 -6.99
C VAL A 156 1.03 -3.96 -7.00
N TRP A 157 0.75 -3.29 -8.12
CA TRP A 157 0.82 -1.83 -8.19
C TRP A 157 -0.15 -1.17 -7.21
N PHE A 158 -1.41 -1.64 -7.17
CA PHE A 158 -2.43 -1.08 -6.28
C PHE A 158 -2.07 -1.29 -4.81
N THR A 159 -1.62 -2.51 -4.45
CA THR A 159 -1.10 -2.81 -3.11
C THR A 159 0.10 -1.92 -2.76
N GLY A 160 0.98 -1.64 -3.71
CA GLY A 160 2.09 -0.70 -3.55
C GLY A 160 1.63 0.74 -3.25
N GLN A 161 0.50 1.19 -3.80
CA GLN A 161 -0.07 2.50 -3.45
C GLN A 161 -0.61 2.55 -2.02
N LEU A 162 -1.22 1.45 -1.55
CA LEU A 162 -1.60 1.33 -0.15
C LEU A 162 -0.34 1.45 0.71
N LEU A 163 0.64 0.56 0.53
CA LEU A 163 1.91 0.58 1.28
C LEU A 163 2.62 1.95 1.25
N LYS A 164 2.62 2.65 0.11
CA LYS A 164 3.16 4.01 -0.02
C LYS A 164 2.48 5.02 0.92
N TYR A 165 1.16 4.92 1.08
CA TYR A 165 0.39 5.78 1.99
C TYR A 165 0.66 5.44 3.46
N LEU A 166 0.78 4.16 3.74
CA LEU A 166 0.92 3.59 5.07
C LEU A 166 2.31 3.83 5.67
N LEU A 167 3.35 3.56 4.87
CA LEU A 167 4.75 3.60 5.30
C LEU A 167 5.36 4.99 5.13
N ARG A 168 4.56 6.05 5.28
CA ARG A 168 5.06 7.42 5.28
C ARG A 168 5.94 7.61 6.51
N PRO A 169 7.25 7.86 6.35
CA PRO A 169 8.16 7.92 7.49
C PRO A 169 7.89 9.16 8.34
N GLN A 170 8.13 9.03 9.65
CA GLN A 170 8.32 10.21 10.49
C GLN A 170 9.56 11.00 10.05
N PRO A 171 9.66 12.31 10.35
CA PRO A 171 10.78 13.15 9.93
C PRO A 171 12.15 12.58 10.33
N TRP A 172 12.28 12.06 11.55
CA TRP A 172 13.52 11.47 12.04
C TRP A 172 13.92 10.23 11.24
N LEU A 173 12.95 9.38 10.84
CA LEU A 173 13.20 8.17 10.06
C LEU A 173 13.61 8.53 8.64
N ALA A 174 12.98 9.54 8.04
CA ALA A 174 13.36 10.05 6.73
C ALA A 174 14.80 10.59 6.73
N GLU A 175 15.18 11.35 7.76
CA GLU A 175 16.55 11.85 7.91
C GLU A 175 17.55 10.72 8.16
N PHE A 176 17.19 9.75 9.01
CA PHE A 176 18.01 8.56 9.26
C PHE A 176 18.27 7.79 7.96
N MET A 177 17.23 7.50 7.18
CA MET A 177 17.37 6.81 5.90
C MET A 177 18.30 7.59 4.96
N LYS A 178 18.09 8.90 4.81
CA LYS A 178 18.95 9.76 3.97
C LYS A 178 20.42 9.67 4.38
N LYS A 179 20.74 9.79 5.67
CA LYS A 179 22.12 9.67 6.18
C LYS A 179 22.72 8.29 5.87
N LYS A 180 21.93 7.22 5.96
CA LYS A 180 22.40 5.86 5.63
C LYS A 180 22.64 5.68 4.13
N TYR A 181 21.75 6.19 3.27
CA TYR A 181 21.93 6.17 1.82
C TYR A 181 23.23 6.87 1.40
N GLU A 182 23.54 8.02 2.02
CA GLU A 182 24.78 8.77 1.78
C GLU A 182 26.01 8.01 2.30
N ALA A 183 25.93 7.43 3.51
CA ALA A 183 27.04 6.70 4.13
C ALA A 183 27.45 5.47 3.32
N ILE A 184 26.50 4.71 2.77
CA ILE A 184 26.78 3.54 1.93
C ILE A 184 27.14 3.93 0.48
N LYS A 185 27.12 5.22 0.14
CA LYS A 185 27.36 5.74 -1.21
C LYS A 185 26.53 5.01 -2.26
N PHE A 186 25.23 4.86 -1.97
CA PHE A 186 24.32 4.08 -2.81
C PHE A 186 24.29 4.61 -4.25
N LYS A 187 24.48 3.73 -5.23
CA LYS A 187 24.54 4.10 -6.65
C LYS A 187 23.84 3.04 -7.51
N THR A 188 23.25 3.49 -8.61
CA THR A 188 22.70 2.62 -9.66
C THR A 188 23.77 2.27 -10.70
N PRO A 189 23.72 1.08 -11.33
CA PRO A 189 22.76 0.00 -11.08
C PRO A 189 23.12 -0.79 -9.82
N PHE A 190 22.10 -1.22 -9.07
CA PHE A 190 22.24 -2.12 -7.92
C PHE A 190 21.21 -3.26 -8.03
N VAL A 191 21.51 -4.41 -7.42
CA VAL A 191 20.58 -5.53 -7.25
C VAL A 191 20.58 -5.85 -5.76
N GLY A 192 19.40 -5.78 -5.14
CA GLY A 192 19.19 -6.09 -3.72
C GLY A 192 18.80 -7.54 -3.50
#